data_AF-A0A2H0R1H0-F1
#
_entry.id   AF-A0A2H0R1H0-F1
#
_cell.length_a   1.000
_cell.length_b   1.000
_cell.length_c   1.000
_cell.angle_alpha   90.00
_cell.angle_beta   90.00
_cell.angle_gamma   90.00
#
_symmetry.space_group_name_H-M   'P 1'
#
loop_
_entity.id
_entity.type
_entity.pdbx_description
1 polymer ?
#
loop_
_entity_poly.entity_id
_entity_poly.type
_entity_poly.pdbx_seq_one_letter_code
_entity_poly.pdbx_strand_id
1 'polypeptide(L)' 'MEISQSLQTAKQLLGKEVEVTMDRPLGSKHPKHDFVYEANYGFIEGIKAPDGEDLDSYFFHNQRITKVCITYTYIVTI' A
#
# COMPACT_ATOMS: atom_id res chain seq x y z
N MET A 1 18.33 -14.02 -6.23
CA MET A 1 17.21 -13.07 -6.42
C MET A 1 17.44 -11.98 -5.39
N GLU A 2 17.86 -10.80 -5.82
CA GLU A 2 17.99 -9.65 -4.93
C GLU A 2 16.60 -9.21 -4.47
N ILE A 3 16.44 -9.01 -3.17
CA ILE A 3 15.17 -8.59 -2.56
C ILE A 3 15.11 -7.07 -2.65
N SER A 4 14.02 -6.50 -3.18
CA SER A 4 13.86 -5.04 -3.25
C SER A 4 13.90 -4.41 -1.85
N GLN A 5 14.43 -3.18 -1.76
CA GLN A 5 14.50 -2.45 -0.49
C GLN A 5 13.10 -2.20 0.09
N SER A 6 12.11 -1.90 -0.77
CA SER A 6 10.70 -1.77 -0.38
C SER A 6 10.17 -3.05 0.28
N LEU A 7 10.56 -4.23 -0.23
CA LEU A 7 10.13 -5.51 0.32
C LEU A 7 10.78 -5.79 1.68
N GLN A 8 12.02 -5.34 1.91
CA GLN A 8 12.64 -5.41 3.22
C GLN A 8 11.90 -4.53 4.24
N THR A 9 11.57 -3.28 3.87
CA THR A 9 10.79 -2.36 4.71
C THR A 9 9.41 -2.94 5.02
N ALA A 10 8.70 -3.42 4.00
CA ALA A 10 7.39 -4.05 4.12
C ALA A 10 7.38 -5.22 5.12
N LYS A 11 8.42 -6.08 5.09
CA LYS A 11 8.55 -7.21 6.02
C LYS A 11 8.65 -6.77 7.48
N GLN A 12 9.22 -5.60 7.77
CA GLN A 12 9.32 -5.08 9.13
C GLN A 12 7.97 -4.61 9.71
N LEU A 13 6.95 -4.47 8.87
CA LEU A 13 5.60 -4.06 9.24
C LEU A 13 4.65 -5.24 9.50
N LEU A 14 5.08 -6.46 9.18
CA LEU A 14 4.32 -7.67 9.47
C LEU A 14 4.00 -7.79 10.96
N GLY A 15 2.73 -8.08 11.28
CA GLY A 15 2.23 -8.21 12.64
C GLY A 15 2.08 -6.89 13.41
N LYS A 16 2.26 -5.73 12.74
CA LYS A 16 2.04 -4.42 13.33
C LYS A 16 0.74 -3.80 12.81
N GLU A 17 0.11 -3.00 13.65
CA GLU A 17 -0.92 -2.05 13.19
C GLU A 17 -0.23 -0.88 12.50
N VAL A 18 -0.71 -0.57 11.30
CA VAL A 18 -0.28 0.62 10.56
C VAL A 18 -1.51 1.43 10.14
N GLU A 19 -1.32 2.72 10.01
CA GLU A 19 -2.31 3.62 9.44
C GLU A 19 -2.03 3.79 7.95
N VAL A 20 -3.07 3.61 7.13
CA VAL A 20 -2.99 3.75 5.68
C VAL A 20 -3.83 4.92 5.24
N THR A 21 -3.18 5.90 4.60
CA THR A 21 -3.86 7.04 3.98
C THR A 21 -4.34 6.64 2.60
N MET A 22 -5.66 6.66 2.41
CA MET A 22 -6.31 6.21 1.18
C MET A 22 -6.26 7.30 0.10
N ASP A 23 -5.63 7.03 -1.05
CA ASP A 23 -5.52 7.98 -2.18
C ASP A 23 -6.45 7.61 -3.35
N ARG A 24 -6.55 6.31 -3.67
CA ARG A 24 -7.34 5.79 -4.80
C ARG A 24 -8.22 4.65 -4.34
N PRO A 25 -9.47 4.93 -3.93
CA PRO A 25 -10.41 3.88 -3.52
C PRO A 25 -10.69 2.87 -4.63
N LEU A 26 -11.11 1.66 -4.23
CA LEU A 26 -11.59 0.63 -5.14
C LEU A 26 -12.65 1.20 -6.10
N GLY A 27 -12.49 0.94 -7.40
CA GLY A 27 -13.38 1.42 -8.45
C GLY A 27 -13.09 2.85 -8.93
N SER A 28 -12.11 3.55 -8.36
CA SER A 28 -11.69 4.87 -8.85
C SER A 28 -10.89 4.75 -10.16
N LYS A 29 -10.99 5.75 -11.03
CA LYS A 29 -10.24 5.83 -12.29
C LYS A 29 -8.90 6.52 -12.07
N HIS A 30 -7.84 6.04 -12.71
CA HIS A 30 -6.54 6.69 -12.64
C HIS A 30 -6.58 8.10 -13.27
N PRO A 31 -6.04 9.14 -12.63
CA PRO A 31 -6.20 10.53 -13.10
C PRO A 31 -5.53 10.81 -14.45
N LYS A 32 -4.49 10.04 -14.80
CA LYS A 32 -3.70 10.19 -16.03
C LYS A 32 -3.77 9.01 -17.00
N HIS A 33 -4.38 7.90 -16.59
CA HIS A 33 -4.34 6.64 -17.34
C HIS A 33 -5.75 6.04 -17.40
N ASP A 34 -6.04 5.30 -18.46
CA ASP A 34 -7.40 4.81 -18.71
C ASP A 34 -7.65 3.43 -18.07
N PHE A 35 -7.44 3.32 -16.76
CA PHE A 35 -7.75 2.10 -16.00
C PHE A 35 -8.43 2.43 -14.66
N VAL A 36 -9.04 1.40 -14.08
CA VAL A 36 -9.76 1.46 -12.82
C VAL A 36 -8.97 0.67 -11.76
N TYR A 37 -8.87 1.20 -10.56
CA TYR A 37 -8.26 0.51 -9.42
C TYR A 37 -9.14 -0.64 -8.96
N GLU A 38 -8.64 -1.88 -9.07
CA GLU A 38 -9.31 -3.12 -8.64
C GLU A 38 -9.07 -3.46 -7.16
N ALA A 39 -8.32 -2.61 -6.47
CA ALA A 39 -8.12 -2.64 -5.02
C ALA A 39 -8.07 -1.21 -4.49
N ASN A 40 -8.30 -1.04 -3.20
CA ASN A 40 -8.01 0.25 -2.59
C ASN A 40 -6.50 0.49 -2.58
N TYR A 41 -6.08 1.66 -3.04
CA TYR A 41 -4.68 2.08 -3.05
C TYR A 41 -4.48 3.30 -2.17
N GLY A 42 -3.38 3.28 -1.44
CA GLY A 42 -2.97 4.32 -0.51
C GLY A 42 -1.50 4.18 -0.16
N PHE A 43 -1.08 4.85 0.90
CA PHE A 43 0.32 4.87 1.34
C PHE A 43 0.43 4.93 2.86
N ILE A 44 1.60 4.57 3.38
CA ILE A 44 1.93 4.68 4.81
C ILE A 44 2.82 5.92 5.00
N GLU A 45 2.23 6.98 5.53
CA GLU A 45 2.91 8.25 5.75
C GLU A 45 4.14 8.09 6.65
N GLY A 46 5.27 8.67 6.22
CA GLY A 46 6.51 8.68 6.99
C GLY A 46 7.39 7.44 6.85
N ILE A 47 6.92 6.39 6.16
CA ILE A 47 7.77 5.24 5.79
C ILE A 47 8.17 5.40 4.33
N LYS A 48 9.44 5.71 4.09
CA LYS A 48 9.91 6.00 2.73
C LYS A 48 10.23 4.74 1.93
N ALA A 49 9.75 4.74 0.69
CA ALA A 49 10.19 3.84 -0.37
C ALA A 49 11.52 4.32 -0.98
N PRO A 50 12.20 3.51 -1.81
CA PRO A 50 13.51 3.84 -2.39
C PRO A 50 13.51 5.04 -3.33
N ASP A 51 12.36 5.40 -3.88
CA ASP A 51 12.16 6.59 -4.71
C ASP A 51 12.00 7.89 -3.89
N GLY A 52 11.91 7.79 -2.56
CA GLY A 52 11.75 8.91 -1.63
C GLY A 52 10.29 9.27 -1.33
N GLU A 53 9.33 8.62 -1.98
CA GLU A 53 7.90 8.75 -1.70
C GLU A 53 7.50 7.89 -0.49
N ASP A 54 6.28 8.06 0.01
CA ASP A 54 5.74 7.20 1.06
C ASP A 54 5.45 5.78 0.54
N LEU A 55 5.57 4.78 1.41
CA LEU A 55 5.46 3.38 1.04
C LEU A 55 4.04 3.05 0.57
N ASP A 56 3.93 2.62 -0.68
CA ASP A 56 2.69 2.18 -1.29
C ASP A 56 2.02 1.02 -0.54
N SER A 57 0.70 1.07 -0.48
CA SER A 57 -0.13 0.06 0.18
C SER A 57 -1.39 -0.24 -0.63
N TYR A 58 -1.69 -1.53 -0.78
CA TYR A 58 -2.91 -2.03 -1.37
C TYR A 58 -3.75 -2.75 -0.31
N PHE A 59 -5.02 -2.37 -0.24
CA PHE A 59 -5.95 -2.89 0.76
C PHE A 59 -7.14 -3.60 0.12
N PHE A 60 -7.20 -4.92 0.33
CA PHE A 60 -8.20 -5.83 -0.20
C PHE A 60 -9.34 -6.03 0.81
N HIS A 61 -10.13 -4.99 1.06
CA HIS A 61 -11.37 -5.12 1.81
C HIS A 61 -12.41 -4.09 1.34
N ASN A 62 -13.69 -4.44 1.46
CA ASN A 62 -14.80 -3.64 0.94
C ASN A 62 -15.29 -2.53 1.89
N GLN A 63 -14.62 -2.33 3.04
CA GLN A 63 -14.95 -1.27 4.00
C GLN A 63 -13.82 -0.24 4.07
N ARG A 64 -14.17 1.03 4.30
CA ARG A 64 -13.20 2.10 4.57
C ARG A 64 -12.67 1.94 6.00
N ILE A 65 -11.56 1.25 6.14
CA ILE A 65 -10.84 1.08 7.41
C ILE A 65 -9.52 1.84 7.29
N THR A 66 -9.21 2.70 8.26
CA THR A 66 -7.99 3.53 8.26
C THR A 66 -6.82 2.89 9.02
N LYS A 67 -7.09 1.93 9.91
CA LYS A 67 -6.07 1.16 10.64
C LYS A 67 -6.16 -0.31 10.27
N VAL A 68 -5.06 -0.86 9.76
CA VAL A 68 -4.99 -2.25 9.31
C VAL A 68 -3.84 -2.93 10.03
N CYS A 69 -4.12 -4.09 10.63
CA CYS A 69 -3.06 -4.99 11.09
C CYS A 69 -2.56 -5.79 9.87
N ILE A 70 -1.29 -5.66 9.54
CA ILE A 70 -0.70 -6.41 8.42
C ILE A 70 -0.47 -7.85 8.88
N THR A 71 -1.45 -8.73 8.65
CA THR A 71 -1.37 -10.15 9.05
C THR A 71 -0.91 -11.08 7.94
N TYR A 72 -1.18 -10.75 6.67
CA TYR A 72 -0.71 -11.44 5.47
C TYR A 72 -0.62 -10.41 4.33
N THR A 73 0.56 -10.16 3.75
CA THR A 73 0.70 -9.10 2.75
C THR A 73 1.04 -9.55 1.36
N TYR A 74 0.20 -9.11 0.42
CA TYR A 74 0.61 -8.69 -0.91
C TYR A 74 0.89 -7.18 -0.84
N ILE A 75 2.00 -6.77 -0.19
CA ILE A 75 2.54 -5.43 -0.46
C ILE A 75 3.13 -5.52 -1.87
N VAL A 76 2.41 -4.97 -2.84
CA VAL A 76 2.92 -4.82 -4.19
C VAL A 76 4.00 -3.76 -4.13
N THR A 77 5.25 -4.20 -4.07
CA THR A 77 6.40 -3.33 -4.28
C THR A 77 6.60 -3.24 -5.79
N ILE A 78 6.34 -2.08 -6.38
CA ILE A 78 6.79 -1.78 -7.75
C ILE A 78 8.31 -1.60 -7.78
#